data_AF-A0A7H4MLC5-F1
#
_entry.id   AF-A0A7H4MLC5-F1
#
_cell.length_a   1.000
_cell.length_b   1.000
_cell.length_c   1.000
_cell.angle_alpha   90.00
_cell.angle_beta   90.00
_cell.angle_gamma   90.00
#
_symmetry.space_group_name_H-M   'P 1'
#
loop_
_entity.id
_entity.type
_entity.pdbx_description
1 polymer ?
#
loop_
_entity_poly.entity_id
_entity_poly.type
_entity_poly.pdbx_seq_one_letter_code
_entity_poly.pdbx_strand_id
1 'polypeptide(L)' 'MNKAKRLAILTRLRENDPHPTTELHFSSPFELLIAVLLSAQATDASVNKATAKLYPVANTPAAMLAWGWMG' A
#
# COMPACT_ATOMS: atom_id res chain seq x y z
N MET A 1 -19.49 -15.70 19.09
CA MET A 1 -18.07 -15.31 19.17
C MET A 1 -17.81 -14.62 20.52
N ASN A 2 -16.88 -15.10 21.37
CA ASN A 2 -16.62 -14.53 22.72
C ASN A 2 -15.19 -13.96 22.86
N LYS A 3 -14.89 -13.29 23.98
CA LYS A 3 -13.58 -12.65 24.25
C LYS A 3 -12.41 -13.64 24.15
N ALA A 4 -12.52 -14.81 24.78
CA ALA A 4 -11.47 -15.82 24.79
C ALA A 4 -11.13 -16.34 23.37
N LYS A 5 -12.16 -16.63 22.56
CA LYS A 5 -11.98 -17.07 21.17
C LYS A 5 -11.33 -16.00 20.30
N ARG A 6 -11.72 -14.72 20.43
CA ARG A 6 -11.08 -13.61 19.68
C ARG A 6 -9.60 -13.47 20.02
N LEU A 7 -9.25 -13.53 21.30
CA LEU A 7 -7.84 -13.46 21.73
C LEU A 7 -7.02 -14.63 21.19
N ALA A 8 -7.57 -15.85 21.22
CA ALA A 8 -6.90 -17.03 20.68
C ALA A 8 -6.66 -16.92 19.17
N ILE A 9 -7.62 -16.38 18.40
CA ILE A 9 -7.46 -16.14 16.95
C ILE A 9 -6.33 -15.12 16.70
N LEU A 10 -6.38 -13.95 17.34
CA LEU A 10 -5.37 -12.91 17.14
C LEU A 10 -3.97 -13.36 17.59
N THR A 11 -3.89 -14.17 18.65
CA THR A 11 -2.62 -14.74 19.11
C THR A 11 -2.02 -15.67 18.06
N ARG A 12 -2.82 -16.57 17.48
CA ARG A 12 -2.37 -17.47 16.42
C ARG A 12 -1.98 -16.74 15.14
N LEU A 13 -2.75 -15.70 14.76
CA LEU A 13 -2.41 -14.88 13.59
C LEU A 13 -1.08 -14.16 13.78
N ARG A 14 -0.83 -13.58 14.98
CA ARG A 14 0.45 -12.96 15.33
C ARG A 14 1.62 -13.95 15.40
N GLU A 15 1.38 -15.17 15.89
CA GLU A 15 2.41 -16.23 15.90
C GLU A 15 2.76 -16.69 14.48
N ASN A 16 1.79 -16.72 13.58
CA ASN A 16 1.97 -17.10 12.18
C ASN A 16 2.71 -16.02 11.37
N ASP A 17 2.36 -14.75 11.59
CA ASP A 17 3.07 -13.59 11.03
C ASP A 17 3.19 -12.49 12.10
N PRO A 18 4.38 -12.31 12.70
CA PRO A 18 4.60 -11.30 13.74
C PRO A 18 4.50 -9.86 13.24
N HIS A 19 4.74 -9.63 11.95
CA HIS A 19 4.88 -8.30 11.36
C HIS A 19 4.15 -8.19 10.00
N PRO A 20 2.83 -8.48 9.96
CA PRO A 20 2.08 -8.39 8.72
C PRO A 20 2.09 -6.96 8.21
N THR A 21 2.32 -6.79 6.92
CA THR A 21 2.35 -5.50 6.23
C THR A 21 1.46 -5.52 4.99
N THR A 22 1.26 -4.38 4.35
CA THR A 22 0.52 -4.28 3.09
C THR A 22 1.26 -4.97 1.94
N GLU A 23 0.52 -5.48 0.96
CA GLU A 23 1.09 -6.01 -0.30
C GLU A 23 1.45 -4.90 -1.32
N LEU A 24 1.13 -3.63 -1.00
CA LEU A 24 1.48 -2.49 -1.83
C LEU A 24 3.00 -2.20 -1.74
N HIS A 25 3.64 -1.98 -2.88
CA HIS A 25 5.04 -1.62 -2.95
C HIS A 25 5.22 -0.10 -2.76
N PHE A 26 6.00 0.29 -1.75
CA PHE A 26 6.34 1.68 -1.46
C PHE A 26 7.67 1.78 -0.71
N SER A 27 8.32 2.94 -0.81
CA SER A 27 9.57 3.27 -0.11
C SER A 27 9.45 4.53 0.77
N SER A 28 8.32 5.25 0.68
CA SER A 28 8.05 6.43 1.49
C SER A 28 6.57 6.53 1.88
N PRO A 29 6.22 7.30 2.93
CA PRO A 29 4.83 7.55 3.29
C PRO A 29 4.01 8.18 2.16
N PHE A 30 4.64 9.01 1.32
CA PHE A 30 3.98 9.61 0.17
C PHE A 30 3.65 8.58 -0.90
N GLU A 31 4.59 7.68 -1.24
CA GLU A 31 4.32 6.58 -2.15
C GLU A 31 3.15 5.72 -1.63
N LEU A 32 3.16 5.34 -0.35
CA LEU A 32 2.05 4.58 0.22
C LEU A 32 0.71 5.31 0.12
N LEU A 33 0.68 6.62 0.39
CA LEU A 33 -0.53 7.43 0.24
C LEU A 33 -1.07 7.39 -1.20
N ILE A 34 -0.20 7.53 -2.20
CA ILE A 34 -0.59 7.44 -3.61
C ILE A 34 -1.05 6.02 -3.96
N ALA A 35 -0.37 4.98 -3.50
CA ALA A 35 -0.78 3.60 -3.73
C ALA A 35 -2.18 3.34 -3.16
N VAL A 36 -2.46 3.77 -1.93
CA VAL A 36 -3.78 3.63 -1.29
C VAL A 36 -4.87 4.39 -2.05
N LEU A 37 -4.58 5.59 -2.58
CA LEU A 37 -5.51 6.33 -3.43
C LEU A 37 -5.86 5.55 -4.72
N LEU A 38 -4.87 4.90 -5.33
CA LEU A 38 -5.04 4.08 -6.54
C LEU A 38 -5.73 2.74 -6.28
N SER A 39 -5.71 2.23 -5.04
CA SER A 39 -6.33 0.95 -4.67
C SER A 39 -7.87 0.97 -4.71
N ALA A 40 -8.51 2.13 -4.85
CA ALA A 40 -9.96 2.22 -4.94
C ALA A 40 -10.48 1.36 -6.11
N GLN A 41 -11.22 0.28 -5.78
CA GLN A 41 -11.75 -0.68 -6.75
C GLN A 41 -10.69 -1.33 -7.66
N ALA A 42 -9.45 -1.43 -7.17
CA ALA A 42 -8.32 -2.07 -7.86
C ALA A 42 -7.74 -3.20 -7.01
N THR A 43 -6.91 -4.05 -7.63
CA THR A 43 -6.13 -5.07 -6.91
C THR A 43 -4.74 -4.52 -6.59
N ASP A 44 -4.12 -4.98 -5.49
CA ASP A 44 -2.74 -4.60 -5.15
C ASP A 44 -1.77 -4.93 -6.29
N ALA A 45 -1.98 -6.03 -7.01
CA ALA A 45 -1.22 -6.38 -8.21
C ALA A 45 -1.36 -5.35 -9.35
N SER A 46 -2.56 -4.81 -9.59
CA SER A 46 -2.75 -3.75 -10.59
C SER A 46 -2.15 -2.41 -10.15
N VAL A 47 -2.23 -2.09 -8.86
CA VAL A 47 -1.63 -0.86 -8.31
C VAL A 47 -0.12 -0.95 -8.41
N ASN A 48 0.50 -2.05 -7.99
CA ASN A 48 1.94 -2.27 -8.07
C ASN A 48 2.47 -2.19 -9.52
N LYS A 49 1.68 -2.63 -10.51
CA LYS A 49 2.03 -2.47 -11.94
C LYS A 49 2.01 -1.01 -12.39
N ALA A 50 1.08 -0.20 -11.90
CA ALA A 50 1.00 1.22 -12.22
C ALA A 50 2.12 2.01 -11.50
N THR A 51 2.32 1.76 -10.21
CA THR A 51 3.31 2.47 -9.39
C THR A 51 4.74 2.15 -9.79
N ALA A 52 5.02 0.91 -10.26
CA ALA A 52 6.32 0.56 -10.83
C ALA A 52 6.73 1.41 -12.05
N LYS A 53 5.75 1.99 -12.78
CA LYS A 53 6.00 2.92 -13.88
C LYS A 53 5.97 4.38 -13.44
N LEU A 54 5.10 4.71 -12.49
CA LEU A 54 4.88 6.09 -12.04
C LEU A 54 6.00 6.58 -11.12
N TYR A 55 6.39 5.80 -10.11
CA TYR A 55 7.34 6.25 -9.10
C TYR A 55 8.75 6.57 -9.62
N PRO A 56 9.31 5.87 -10.62
CA PRO A 56 10.60 6.26 -11.20
C PRO A 56 10.63 7.66 -11.81
N VAL A 57 9.47 8.21 -12.19
CA VAL A 57 9.37 9.53 -12.84
C VAL A 57 8.68 10.58 -11.95
N ALA A 58 7.87 10.16 -10.98
CA ALA A 58 7.08 11.05 -10.14
C ALA A 58 6.71 10.41 -8.78
N ASN A 59 7.65 10.33 -7.84
CA ASN A 59 7.42 9.81 -6.48
C ASN A 59 7.51 10.87 -5.36
N THR A 60 7.47 12.16 -5.69
CA THR A 60 7.33 13.24 -4.71
C THR A 60 6.15 14.13 -5.08
N PRO A 61 5.57 14.89 -4.13
CA PRO A 61 4.47 15.80 -4.45
C PRO A 61 4.82 16.79 -5.58
N ALA A 62 6.02 17.36 -5.56
CA ALA A 62 6.47 18.32 -6.58
C ALA A 62 6.68 17.66 -7.94
N ALA A 63 7.29 16.46 -7.99
CA ALA A 63 7.48 15.74 -9.25
C ALA A 63 6.14 15.29 -9.85
N MET A 64 5.18 14.86 -9.03
CA MET A 64 3.83 14.49 -9.47
C MET A 64 3.06 15.68 -10.06
N LEU A 65 3.14 16.84 -9.41
CA LEU A 65 2.55 18.08 -9.91
C LEU A 65 3.17 18.49 -11.26
N ALA A 66 4.50 18.49 -11.35
CA ALA A 66 5.22 18.82 -12.57
C ALA A 66 4.88 17.85 -13.71
N TRP A 67 4.81 16.55 -13.42
CA TRP A 67 4.44 15.52 -14.39
C TRP A 67 3.03 15.73 -14.95
N GLY A 68 2.06 16.14 -14.11
CA GLY A 68 0.70 16.44 -14.54
C GLY A 68 0.54 17.69 -15.42
N TRP A 69 1.50 18.62 -15.42
CA TRP A 69 1.51 19.77 -16.34
C TRP A 69 2.21 19.50 -17.68
N MET A 70 2.94 18.38 -17.78
CA MET A 70 3.67 17.99 -18.99
C MET A 70 2.83 17.13 -19.96
N GLY A 71 1.67 16.63 -19.52
CA GLY A 71 0.76 15.80 -20.34
C GLY A 71 -0.55 16.51 -20.62
#